data_AF-A0A7J6VJC0-F1
#
_entry.id   AF-A0A7J6VJC0-F1
#
_cell.length_a   1.000
_cell.length_b   1.000
_cell.length_c   1.000
_cell.angle_alpha   90.00
_cell.angle_beta   90.00
_cell.angle_gamma   90.00
#
_symmetry.space_group_name_H-M   'P 1'
#
loop_
_entity.id
_entity.type
_entity.pdbx_description
1 polymer ?
#
loop_
_entity_poly.entity_id
_entity_poly.type
_entity_poly.pdbx_seq_one_letter_code
_entity_poly.pdbx_strand_id
1 'polypeptide(L)'
;MGDWSQLQLDLLDLIIRRLTLRDMICFSCVCTSWKSVFATICHHKGGRFPWLIVPSQNNSKQQGDSWKLDTLCFYSILEEKCYSAEIPEIEDCRICSSSNGWLITVHENYDVQLLHPFSRKVIKLPSLKAIPKGYSDQATFYRHNGNTVEVVDALGYIEDHPQFARDFLLKRAIIAPPPNHHNLNSDNVGPSHPPLVMGIFKYYSKLVFCRPNLEEEQNATTSWKVIGGDHQNFSYEDLTYYKGKFYAISSDGFVVVVEGIADSLPVTRVIDIRNSDPIEALFWCKYYLVELSGDLLKVMRMQDSTFKVFKLDITLFWWEEVLSLDKCALFLGSNQSFSLSTSDFPGYRGNRIYFTDDRCFKQGPLLDKGVFNLEDGTVERFHPDIFQLELPRTIWYASGHP
;
A
#
# COMPACT_ATOMS: atom_id res chain seq x y z
N MET A 1 -28.41 -10.05 -35.09
CA MET A 1 -27.14 -9.80 -34.36
C MET A 1 -26.99 -10.93 -33.37
N GLY A 2 -25.85 -11.63 -33.37
CA GLY A 2 -25.59 -12.69 -32.39
C GLY A 2 -25.44 -12.11 -31.00
N ASP A 3 -25.93 -12.81 -29.99
CA ASP A 3 -25.79 -12.43 -28.60
C ASP A 3 -24.33 -12.62 -28.15
N TRP A 4 -23.59 -11.53 -28.04
CA TRP A 4 -22.18 -11.53 -27.61
C TRP A 4 -21.99 -12.09 -26.19
N SER A 5 -23.04 -12.18 -25.38
CA SER A 5 -22.97 -12.80 -24.04
C SER A 5 -22.78 -14.33 -24.11
N GLN A 6 -23.02 -14.95 -25.28
CA GLN A 6 -22.88 -16.38 -25.55
C GLN A 6 -21.49 -16.77 -26.12
N LEU A 7 -20.53 -15.83 -26.15
CA LEU A 7 -19.19 -16.13 -26.66
C LEU A 7 -18.53 -17.22 -25.78
N GLN A 8 -17.88 -18.19 -26.42
CA GLN A 8 -17.17 -19.27 -25.72
C GLN A 8 -16.03 -18.72 -24.85
N LEU A 9 -15.80 -19.35 -23.69
CA LEU A 9 -14.78 -18.93 -22.71
C LEU A 9 -13.37 -18.84 -23.31
N ASP A 10 -13.01 -19.74 -24.22
CA ASP A 10 -11.70 -19.75 -24.87
C ASP A 10 -11.46 -18.50 -25.74
N LEU A 11 -12.50 -18.03 -26.44
CA LEU A 11 -12.42 -16.81 -27.22
C LEU A 11 -12.38 -15.57 -26.32
N LEU A 12 -13.14 -15.58 -25.23
CA LEU A 12 -13.10 -14.53 -24.22
C LEU A 12 -11.71 -14.41 -23.59
N ASP A 13 -11.05 -15.53 -23.25
CA ASP A 13 -9.69 -15.58 -22.73
C ASP A 13 -8.64 -15.04 -23.73
N LEU A 14 -8.80 -15.34 -25.03
CA LEU A 14 -7.92 -14.80 -26.06
C LEU A 14 -8.09 -13.29 -26.27
N ILE A 15 -9.32 -12.77 -26.19
CA ILE A 15 -9.62 -11.35 -26.36
C ILE A 15 -9.02 -10.55 -25.21
N ILE A 16 -9.39 -10.91 -23.99
CA ILE A 16 -9.01 -10.17 -22.78
C ILE A 16 -7.48 -10.13 -22.55
N ARG A 17 -6.74 -11.17 -22.97
CA ARG A 17 -5.26 -11.18 -22.92
C ARG A 17 -4.61 -10.11 -23.78
N ARG A 18 -5.34 -9.56 -24.76
CA ARG A 18 -4.88 -8.51 -25.69
C ARG A 18 -5.41 -7.13 -25.31
N LEU A 19 -6.29 -7.05 -24.31
CA LEU A 19 -6.91 -5.80 -23.89
C LEU A 19 -5.97 -5.01 -22.96
N THR A 20 -6.06 -3.69 -23.02
CA THR A 20 -5.50 -2.83 -21.97
C THR A 20 -6.24 -3.07 -20.66
N LEU A 21 -5.68 -2.69 -19.49
CA LEU A 21 -6.42 -2.86 -18.23
C LEU A 21 -7.76 -2.12 -18.25
N ARG A 22 -7.79 -0.92 -18.84
CA ARG A 22 -9.04 -0.16 -18.97
C ARG A 22 -10.08 -0.97 -19.74
N ASP A 23 -9.68 -1.53 -20.87
CA ASP A 23 -10.57 -2.35 -21.69
C ASP A 23 -10.94 -3.66 -20.98
N MET A 24 -10.04 -4.23 -20.16
CA MET A 24 -10.35 -5.39 -19.32
C MET A 24 -11.38 -5.08 -18.22
N ILE A 25 -11.31 -3.89 -17.59
CA ILE A 25 -12.33 -3.43 -16.64
C ILE A 25 -13.66 -3.25 -17.37
N CYS A 26 -13.68 -2.56 -18.52
CA CYS A 26 -14.88 -2.41 -19.34
C CYS A 26 -15.45 -3.76 -19.79
N PHE A 27 -14.58 -4.71 -20.16
CA PHE A 27 -14.92 -6.08 -20.49
C PHE A 27 -15.61 -6.80 -19.32
N SER A 28 -15.11 -6.60 -18.09
CA SER A 28 -15.72 -7.19 -16.89
C SER A 28 -17.11 -6.62 -16.57
N CYS A 29 -17.44 -5.44 -17.08
CA CYS A 29 -18.73 -4.78 -16.87
C CYS A 29 -19.82 -5.22 -17.85
N VAL A 30 -19.51 -6.04 -18.87
CA VAL A 30 -20.47 -6.44 -19.92
C VAL A 30 -21.55 -7.37 -19.38
N CYS A 31 -21.15 -8.49 -18.76
CA CYS A 31 -22.07 -9.45 -18.13
C CYS A 31 -21.32 -10.32 -17.11
N THR A 32 -22.06 -11.14 -16.36
CA THR A 32 -21.49 -12.03 -15.32
C THR A 32 -20.50 -13.06 -15.87
N SER A 33 -20.72 -13.57 -17.08
CA SER A 33 -19.81 -14.50 -17.76
C SER A 33 -18.45 -13.86 -18.04
N TRP A 34 -18.44 -12.64 -18.62
CA TRP A 34 -17.22 -11.92 -18.93
C TRP A 34 -16.49 -11.47 -17.67
N LYS A 35 -17.24 -11.06 -16.63
CA LYS A 35 -16.70 -10.78 -15.30
C LYS A 35 -15.97 -11.99 -14.70
N SER A 36 -16.53 -13.19 -14.86
CA SER A 36 -15.92 -14.44 -14.39
C SER A 36 -14.59 -14.74 -15.10
N VAL A 37 -14.54 -14.56 -16.43
CA VAL A 37 -13.30 -14.70 -17.21
C VAL A 37 -12.25 -13.70 -16.74
N PHE A 38 -12.64 -12.44 -16.58
CA PHE A 38 -11.75 -11.40 -16.04
C PHE A 38 -11.20 -11.76 -14.66
N ALA A 39 -12.04 -12.23 -13.73
CA ALA A 39 -11.61 -12.65 -12.41
C ALA A 39 -10.61 -13.82 -12.47
N THR A 40 -10.84 -14.78 -13.37
CA THR A 40 -9.96 -15.95 -13.56
C THR A 40 -8.58 -15.52 -14.06
N ILE A 41 -8.50 -14.59 -15.00
CA ILE A 41 -7.22 -14.09 -15.51
C ILE A 41 -6.50 -13.21 -14.50
N CYS A 42 -7.24 -12.37 -13.78
CA CYS A 42 -6.67 -11.65 -12.65
C CYS A 42 -6.10 -12.65 -11.64
N HIS A 43 -6.75 -13.79 -11.40
CA HIS A 43 -6.21 -14.82 -10.53
C HIS A 43 -4.92 -15.43 -11.07
N HIS A 44 -4.86 -15.81 -12.34
CA HIS A 44 -3.66 -16.41 -12.94
C HIS A 44 -2.48 -15.45 -13.05
N LYS A 45 -2.73 -14.16 -13.34
CA LYS A 45 -1.70 -13.13 -13.49
C LYS A 45 -1.31 -12.43 -12.18
N GLY A 46 -1.70 -12.99 -11.03
CA GLY A 46 -1.40 -12.41 -9.72
C GLY A 46 -2.12 -11.08 -9.42
N GLY A 47 -3.12 -10.73 -10.22
CA GLY A 47 -4.14 -9.72 -9.92
C GLY A 47 -3.66 -8.28 -9.85
N ARG A 48 -2.38 -8.01 -10.09
CA ARG A 48 -1.73 -6.70 -9.85
C ARG A 48 -1.40 -6.01 -11.15
N PHE A 49 -2.16 -4.97 -11.47
CA PHE A 49 -1.92 -4.04 -12.55
C PHE A 49 -1.37 -2.75 -11.96
N PRO A 50 -0.15 -2.34 -12.32
CA PRO A 50 0.49 -1.17 -11.75
C PRO A 50 -0.06 0.12 -12.37
N TRP A 51 -1.22 0.57 -11.89
CA TRP A 51 -1.69 1.93 -12.11
C TRP A 51 -1.16 2.85 -11.02
N LEU A 52 -0.92 4.11 -11.37
CA LEU A 52 -0.62 5.15 -10.40
C LEU A 52 -1.90 5.91 -10.09
N ILE A 53 -2.26 6.04 -8.83
CA ILE A 53 -3.25 7.04 -8.43
C ILE A 53 -2.52 8.36 -8.32
N VAL A 54 -2.94 9.33 -9.14
CA VAL A 54 -2.38 10.68 -9.21
C VAL A 54 -3.43 11.72 -8.87
N PRO A 55 -3.03 12.91 -8.39
CA PRO A 55 -3.95 14.02 -8.25
C PRO A 55 -4.63 14.37 -9.58
N SER A 56 -5.93 14.62 -9.56
CA SER A 56 -6.66 15.09 -10.74
C SER A 56 -6.38 16.58 -10.95
N GLN A 57 -5.99 16.98 -12.17
CA GLN A 57 -5.83 18.40 -12.52
C GLN A 57 -7.14 19.19 -12.42
N ASN A 58 -8.30 18.52 -12.53
CA ASN A 58 -9.61 19.17 -12.38
C ASN A 58 -9.92 19.58 -10.93
N ASN A 59 -9.13 19.13 -9.95
CA ASN A 59 -9.27 19.53 -8.54
C ASN A 59 -8.59 20.88 -8.23
N SER A 60 -8.13 21.60 -9.26
CA SER A 60 -7.45 22.90 -9.12
C SER A 60 -8.38 24.09 -8.83
N LYS A 61 -9.67 23.87 -8.51
CA LYS A 61 -10.50 24.95 -8.00
C LYS A 61 -10.20 25.14 -6.52
N GLN A 62 -9.21 25.97 -6.20
CA GLN A 62 -9.06 26.54 -4.87
C GLN A 62 -10.39 27.18 -4.47
N GLN A 63 -11.06 26.61 -3.48
CA GLN A 63 -12.19 27.22 -2.80
C GLN A 63 -11.84 27.23 -1.31
N GLY A 64 -10.92 28.12 -0.93
CA GLY A 64 -10.33 28.18 0.42
C GLY A 64 -9.08 27.28 0.59
N ASP A 65 -8.72 27.00 1.84
CA ASP A 65 -7.50 26.26 2.25
C ASP A 65 -7.58 24.72 2.09
N SER A 66 -8.66 24.16 1.51
CA SER A 66 -8.86 22.70 1.41
C SER A 66 -8.97 22.20 -0.04
N TRP A 67 -8.40 21.02 -0.30
CA TRP A 67 -8.41 20.32 -1.59
C TRP A 67 -9.61 19.36 -1.64
N LYS A 68 -10.57 19.59 -2.54
CA LYS A 68 -11.66 18.63 -2.75
C LYS A 68 -11.20 17.49 -3.66
N LEU A 69 -11.09 16.29 -3.10
CA LEU A 69 -10.74 15.07 -3.83
C LEU A 69 -12.03 14.23 -4.01
N ASP A 70 -12.89 14.60 -4.96
CA ASP A 70 -14.06 13.79 -5.33
C ASP A 70 -13.82 12.92 -6.58
N THR A 71 -12.65 13.07 -7.20
CA THR A 71 -12.26 12.39 -8.43
C THR A 71 -10.86 11.81 -8.28
N LEU A 72 -10.73 10.50 -8.54
CA LEU A 72 -9.43 9.84 -8.65
C LEU A 72 -8.99 9.75 -10.09
N CYS A 73 -7.71 10.01 -10.31
CA CYS A 73 -7.06 9.79 -11.60
C CYS A 73 -6.16 8.56 -11.50
N PHE A 74 -6.42 7.57 -12.35
CA PHE A 74 -5.60 6.39 -12.54
C PHE A 74 -4.72 6.58 -13.78
N TYR A 75 -3.43 6.81 -13.57
CA TYR A 75 -2.45 6.95 -14.63
C TYR A 75 -1.85 5.60 -15.00
N SER A 76 -1.93 5.27 -16.29
CA SER A 76 -1.29 4.11 -16.91
C SER A 76 0.05 4.53 -17.48
N ILE A 77 1.15 4.00 -16.93
CA ILE A 77 2.51 4.28 -17.42
C ILE A 77 2.70 3.79 -18.85
N LEU A 78 2.09 2.64 -19.20
CA LEU A 78 2.25 2.04 -20.52
C LEU A 78 1.56 2.83 -21.64
N GLU A 79 0.42 3.43 -21.32
CA GLU A 79 -0.37 4.18 -22.29
C GLU A 79 -0.11 5.68 -22.23
N GLU A 80 0.64 6.12 -21.20
CA GLU A 80 0.85 7.52 -20.84
C GLU A 80 -0.47 8.30 -20.74
N LYS A 81 -1.51 7.65 -20.20
CA LYS A 81 -2.89 8.18 -20.12
C LYS A 81 -3.44 8.18 -18.71
N CYS A 82 -4.24 9.22 -18.44
CA CYS A 82 -4.99 9.41 -17.22
C CYS A 82 -6.45 8.95 -17.41
N TYR A 83 -6.93 8.10 -16.48
CA TYR A 83 -8.31 7.64 -16.42
C TYR A 83 -8.97 8.15 -15.15
N SER A 84 -9.93 9.06 -15.30
CA SER A 84 -10.64 9.64 -14.15
C SER A 84 -11.86 8.83 -13.76
N ALA A 85 -12.08 8.67 -12.45
CA ALA A 85 -13.29 8.11 -11.87
C ALA A 85 -13.78 9.03 -10.76
N GLU A 86 -15.06 9.42 -10.82
CA GLU A 86 -15.73 10.10 -9.73
C GLU A 86 -15.97 9.13 -8.58
N ILE A 87 -15.49 9.49 -7.40
CA ILE A 87 -15.53 8.71 -6.18
C ILE A 87 -15.84 9.69 -5.05
N PRO A 88 -17.10 10.06 -4.84
CA PRO A 88 -17.47 11.01 -3.78
C PRO A 88 -17.14 10.49 -2.37
N GLU A 89 -17.00 9.17 -2.19
CA GLU A 89 -16.71 8.54 -0.90
C GLU A 89 -15.33 8.87 -0.32
N ILE A 90 -14.45 9.49 -1.11
CA ILE A 90 -13.12 9.96 -0.66
C ILE A 90 -13.05 11.47 -0.44
N GLU A 91 -14.19 12.16 -0.46
CA GLU A 91 -14.24 13.57 -0.07
C GLU A 91 -13.57 13.74 1.32
N ASP A 92 -12.67 14.72 1.41
CA ASP A 92 -11.84 15.03 2.59
C ASP A 92 -10.96 13.89 3.12
N CYS A 93 -10.82 12.80 2.37
CA CYS A 93 -10.01 11.65 2.74
C CYS A 93 -8.62 11.69 2.09
N ARG A 94 -7.59 11.32 2.86
CA ARG A 94 -6.29 10.93 2.30
C ARG A 94 -6.29 9.45 1.99
N ILE A 95 -5.88 9.09 0.78
CA ILE A 95 -5.53 7.69 0.49
C ILE A 95 -4.17 7.39 1.11
N CYS A 96 -4.15 6.52 2.12
CA CYS A 96 -2.93 6.15 2.83
C CYS A 96 -2.25 4.90 2.29
N SER A 97 -3.02 3.97 1.69
CA SER A 97 -2.49 2.76 1.09
C SER A 97 -3.44 2.17 0.06
N SER A 98 -2.92 1.25 -0.76
CA SER A 98 -3.70 0.37 -1.63
C SER A 98 -3.24 -1.05 -1.39
N SER A 99 -4.18 -1.97 -1.20
CA SER A 99 -3.91 -3.38 -0.90
C SER A 99 -5.04 -4.24 -1.46
N ASN A 100 -4.70 -5.20 -2.32
CA ASN A 100 -5.64 -6.17 -2.90
C ASN A 100 -6.90 -5.51 -3.51
N GLY A 101 -6.74 -4.42 -4.26
CA GLY A 101 -7.82 -3.74 -4.99
C GLY A 101 -8.61 -2.74 -4.14
N TRP A 102 -8.40 -2.76 -2.83
CA TRP A 102 -8.97 -1.82 -1.89
C TRP A 102 -8.02 -0.65 -1.65
N LEU A 103 -8.59 0.52 -1.48
CA LEU A 103 -7.94 1.71 -0.96
C LEU A 103 -8.20 1.79 0.53
N ILE A 104 -7.19 2.14 1.29
CA ILE A 104 -7.32 2.46 2.71
C ILE A 104 -7.27 3.98 2.79
N THR A 105 -8.37 4.59 3.22
CA THR A 105 -8.46 6.06 3.30
C THR A 105 -8.71 6.49 4.74
N VAL A 106 -8.16 7.65 5.07
CA VAL A 106 -8.25 8.27 6.40
C VAL A 106 -8.89 9.63 6.22
N HIS A 107 -9.88 9.94 7.04
CA HIS A 107 -10.59 11.22 7.03
C HIS A 107 -10.01 12.16 8.11
N GLU A 108 -10.25 13.47 7.98
CA GLU A 108 -9.90 14.47 9.02
C GLU A 108 -10.54 14.20 10.39
N ASN A 109 -11.66 13.47 10.41
CA ASN A 109 -12.35 13.09 11.65
C ASN A 109 -11.81 11.78 12.24
N TYR A 110 -10.63 11.32 11.79
CA TYR A 110 -9.93 10.12 12.25
C TYR A 110 -10.56 8.79 11.82
N ASP A 111 -11.68 8.82 11.10
CA ASP A 111 -12.29 7.61 10.57
C ASP A 111 -11.41 7.01 9.48
N VAL A 112 -11.36 5.68 9.48
CA VAL A 112 -10.63 4.90 8.49
C VAL A 112 -11.61 4.00 7.78
N GLN A 113 -11.48 3.92 6.46
CA GLN A 113 -12.32 3.06 5.64
C GLN A 113 -11.50 2.28 4.62
N LEU A 114 -12.00 1.10 4.29
CA LEU A 114 -11.62 0.37 3.09
C LEU A 114 -12.62 0.74 2.00
N LEU A 115 -12.12 1.23 0.87
CA LEU A 115 -12.94 1.59 -0.28
C LEU A 115 -12.47 0.82 -1.50
N HIS A 116 -13.39 0.14 -2.17
CA HIS A 116 -13.11 -0.43 -3.49
C HIS A 116 -13.51 0.59 -4.58
N PRO A 117 -12.56 1.16 -5.35
CA PRO A 117 -12.82 2.34 -6.19
C PRO A 117 -13.82 2.10 -7.32
N PHE A 118 -13.91 0.88 -7.86
CA PHE A 118 -14.82 0.58 -8.98
C PHE A 118 -16.22 0.11 -8.55
N SER A 119 -16.32 -0.73 -7.51
CA SER A 119 -17.61 -1.17 -6.97
C SER A 119 -18.22 -0.18 -5.97
N ARG A 120 -17.45 0.82 -5.53
CA ARG A 120 -17.80 1.80 -4.48
C ARG A 120 -18.18 1.17 -3.14
N LYS A 121 -17.86 -0.10 -2.91
CA LYS A 121 -18.10 -0.75 -1.62
C LYS A 121 -17.18 -0.12 -0.57
N VAL A 122 -17.78 0.28 0.55
CA VAL A 122 -17.11 0.85 1.72
C VAL A 122 -17.23 -0.10 2.89
N ILE A 123 -16.12 -0.33 3.60
CA ILE A 123 -16.08 -1.06 4.87
C ILE A 123 -15.43 -0.14 5.89
N LYS A 124 -16.15 0.17 6.96
CA LYS A 124 -15.62 1.02 8.04
C LYS A 124 -14.65 0.22 8.91
N LEU A 125 -13.54 0.86 9.25
CA LEU A 125 -12.59 0.39 10.25
C LEU A 125 -12.73 1.22 11.54
N PRO A 126 -12.18 0.76 12.67
CA PRO A 126 -12.14 1.58 13.88
C PRO A 126 -11.48 2.92 13.63
N SER A 127 -12.00 3.97 14.27
CA SER A 127 -11.38 5.30 14.24
C SER A 127 -9.97 5.25 14.83
N LEU A 128 -9.04 6.02 14.27
CA LEU A 128 -7.66 6.14 14.81
C LEU A 128 -7.65 6.71 16.23
N LYS A 129 -8.72 7.38 16.69
CA LYS A 129 -8.90 7.79 18.09
C LYS A 129 -8.91 6.62 19.07
N ALA A 130 -9.27 5.42 18.60
CA ALA A 130 -9.33 4.21 19.41
C ALA A 130 -7.98 3.53 19.62
N ILE A 131 -6.88 4.05 19.04
CA ILE A 131 -5.54 3.51 19.29
C ILE A 131 -5.16 3.81 20.76
N PRO A 132 -4.74 2.79 21.54
CA PRO A 132 -4.33 2.98 22.93
C PRO A 132 -3.27 4.06 23.10
N LYS A 133 -3.56 5.05 23.96
CA LYS A 133 -2.70 6.22 24.23
C LYS A 133 -1.46 5.90 25.09
N GLY A 134 -1.42 4.72 25.72
CA GLY A 134 -0.44 4.36 26.78
C GLY A 134 0.95 3.95 26.32
N TYR A 135 1.28 4.03 25.04
CA TYR A 135 2.65 3.79 24.53
C TYR A 135 3.36 5.14 24.37
N SER A 136 3.54 5.81 25.50
CA SER A 136 4.19 7.11 25.69
C SER A 136 5.71 6.87 25.90
N ASP A 137 6.69 7.72 25.63
CA ASP A 137 6.78 9.16 25.34
C ASP A 137 8.17 9.44 24.78
N GLN A 138 8.33 10.33 23.77
CA GLN A 138 9.55 11.15 23.60
C GLN A 138 9.35 12.38 22.72
N ALA A 139 8.39 12.36 21.78
CA ALA A 139 8.20 13.51 20.90
C ALA A 139 7.16 14.47 21.49
N THR A 140 7.58 15.72 21.65
CA THR A 140 6.82 16.84 22.19
C THR A 140 6.62 17.89 21.11
N PHE A 141 5.42 18.45 21.03
CA PHE A 141 5.09 19.52 20.11
C PHE A 141 4.85 20.83 20.86
N TYR A 142 4.99 21.93 20.12
CA TYR A 142 4.71 23.26 20.63
C TYR A 142 3.35 23.72 20.09
N ARG A 143 2.40 23.92 21.00
CA ARG A 143 1.09 24.53 20.71
C ARG A 143 1.19 26.02 20.99
N HIS A 144 0.86 26.84 20.01
CA HIS A 144 0.84 28.30 20.14
C HIS A 144 -0.58 28.78 20.50
N ASN A 145 -0.76 29.28 21.72
CA ASN A 145 -2.00 29.89 22.20
C ASN A 145 -1.79 31.39 22.35
N GLY A 146 -1.94 32.14 21.25
CA GLY A 146 -1.63 33.56 21.19
C GLY A 146 -0.16 33.84 21.51
N ASN A 147 0.12 34.50 22.63
CA ASN A 147 1.48 34.82 23.08
C ASN A 147 2.12 33.71 23.95
N THR A 148 1.41 32.61 24.22
CA THR A 148 1.90 31.51 25.07
C THR A 148 2.22 30.28 24.22
N VAL A 149 3.28 29.56 24.59
CA VAL A 149 3.66 28.29 23.96
C VAL A 149 3.51 27.19 25.01
N GLU A 150 2.62 26.24 24.75
CA GLU A 150 2.41 25.05 25.56
C GLU A 150 3.14 23.87 24.91
N VAL A 151 3.79 23.04 25.73
CA VAL A 151 4.36 21.77 25.27
C VAL A 151 3.28 20.71 25.41
N VAL A 152 2.90 20.09 24.30
CA VAL A 152 1.89 19.05 24.25
C VAL A 152 2.48 17.77 23.69
N ASP A 153 1.90 16.64 24.06
CA ASP A 153 2.22 15.38 23.38
C ASP A 153 1.64 15.38 21.95
N ALA A 154 1.94 14.32 21.19
CA ALA A 154 1.41 14.16 19.84
C ALA A 154 -0.11 14.24 19.76
N LEU A 155 -0.77 13.62 20.73
CA LEU A 155 -2.22 13.48 20.72
C LEU A 155 -2.87 14.84 20.99
N GLY A 156 -2.33 15.62 21.92
CA GLY A 156 -2.74 17.00 22.17
C GLY A 156 -2.54 17.88 20.93
N TYR A 157 -1.39 17.78 20.25
CA TYR A 157 -1.16 18.53 19.01
C TYR A 157 -2.16 18.17 17.91
N ILE A 158 -2.46 16.88 17.79
CA ILE A 158 -3.37 16.33 16.79
C ILE A 158 -4.83 16.76 17.05
N GLU A 159 -5.26 16.82 18.32
CA GLU A 159 -6.61 17.27 18.69
C GLU A 159 -6.92 18.69 18.14
N ASP A 160 -5.91 19.56 18.05
CA ASP A 160 -6.08 20.91 17.47
C ASP A 160 -5.85 20.97 15.94
N HIS A 161 -5.31 19.91 15.33
CA HIS A 161 -4.94 19.85 13.91
C HIS A 161 -5.48 18.57 13.24
N PRO A 162 -6.80 18.43 13.05
CA PRO A 162 -7.43 17.24 12.45
C PRO A 162 -6.89 16.88 11.05
N GLN A 163 -6.50 17.87 10.25
CA GLN A 163 -5.81 17.68 8.97
C GLN A 163 -4.45 16.98 9.13
N PHE A 164 -3.73 17.29 10.22
CA PHE A 164 -2.46 16.61 10.54
C PHE A 164 -2.70 15.15 10.91
N ALA A 165 -3.82 14.86 11.57
CA ALA A 165 -4.23 13.49 11.88
C ALA A 165 -4.39 12.66 10.60
N ARG A 166 -5.19 13.18 9.67
CA ARG A 166 -5.44 12.58 8.35
C ARG A 166 -4.14 12.27 7.62
N ASP A 167 -3.25 13.26 7.57
CA ASP A 167 -2.09 13.25 6.69
C ASP A 167 -0.90 12.45 7.24
N PHE A 168 -0.83 12.27 8.56
CA PHE A 168 0.35 11.72 9.21
C PHE A 168 0.09 10.45 10.02
N LEU A 169 -1.11 10.17 10.55
CA LEU A 169 -1.24 9.11 11.56
C LEU A 169 -0.98 7.70 11.03
N LEU A 170 -1.59 7.33 9.92
CA LEU A 170 -1.40 6.01 9.31
C LEU A 170 -0.40 6.11 8.16
N LYS A 171 0.81 5.59 8.36
CA LYS A 171 1.91 5.65 7.36
C LYS A 171 1.64 4.71 6.20
N ARG A 172 1.25 3.47 6.52
CA ARG A 172 0.99 2.38 5.59
C ARG A 172 0.03 1.39 6.24
N ALA A 173 -0.76 0.69 5.44
CA ALA A 173 -1.51 -0.48 5.89
C ALA A 173 -1.67 -1.51 4.76
N ILE A 174 -1.77 -2.78 5.13
CA ILE A 174 -2.10 -3.88 4.22
C ILE A 174 -3.31 -4.65 4.75
N ILE A 175 -4.06 -5.24 3.83
CA ILE A 175 -5.17 -6.13 4.13
C ILE A 175 -4.69 -7.56 3.89
N ALA A 176 -4.72 -8.42 4.91
CA ALA A 176 -4.44 -9.83 4.72
C ALA A 176 -5.18 -10.74 5.73
N PRO A 177 -5.50 -12.00 5.36
CA PRO A 177 -5.40 -12.53 4.00
C PRO A 177 -6.30 -11.74 3.01
N PRO A 178 -6.01 -11.76 1.70
CA PRO A 178 -6.83 -11.06 0.72
C PRO A 178 -8.31 -11.45 0.87
N PRO A 179 -9.24 -10.50 0.79
CA PRO A 179 -10.66 -10.82 0.89
C PRO A 179 -11.09 -11.65 -0.32
N ASN A 180 -11.41 -12.93 -0.12
CA ASN A 180 -11.99 -13.78 -1.16
C ASN A 180 -13.50 -13.49 -1.28
N HIS A 181 -14.02 -13.28 -2.50
CA HIS A 181 -15.47 -13.16 -2.74
C HIS A 181 -16.28 -14.38 -2.32
N HIS A 182 -15.67 -15.58 -2.31
CA HIS A 182 -16.32 -16.81 -1.82
C HIS A 182 -16.61 -16.80 -0.31
N ASN A 183 -15.95 -15.93 0.47
CA ASN A 183 -16.19 -15.79 1.90
C ASN A 183 -17.33 -14.81 2.24
N LEU A 184 -17.98 -14.21 1.25
CA LEU A 184 -19.12 -13.31 1.49
C LEU A 184 -20.48 -14.00 1.25
N ASN A 185 -20.52 -15.21 0.67
CA ASN A 185 -21.78 -15.84 0.25
C ASN A 185 -21.83 -17.40 0.27
N SER A 186 -20.88 -18.13 0.86
CA SER A 186 -21.04 -19.59 0.97
C SER A 186 -20.34 -20.24 2.17
N ASP A 187 -21.09 -21.09 2.87
CA ASP A 187 -20.76 -21.88 4.06
C ASP A 187 -19.65 -22.95 3.89
N ASN A 188 -18.61 -22.76 3.07
CA ASN A 188 -17.56 -23.79 2.96
C ASN A 188 -16.12 -23.26 2.87
N VAL A 189 -15.40 -23.50 3.97
CA VAL A 189 -13.96 -23.86 4.13
C VAL A 189 -12.96 -23.22 3.14
N GLY A 190 -12.80 -21.90 3.26
CA GLY A 190 -11.57 -21.15 2.92
C GLY A 190 -10.88 -20.63 4.19
N PRO A 191 -9.69 -19.97 4.13
CA PRO A 191 -8.83 -19.78 5.31
C PRO A 191 -9.60 -19.20 6.50
N SER A 192 -9.47 -19.89 7.64
CA SER A 192 -10.32 -19.89 8.84
C SER A 192 -10.42 -18.58 9.63
N HIS A 193 -9.96 -17.45 9.07
CA HIS A 193 -9.91 -16.18 9.77
C HIS A 193 -10.37 -15.02 8.88
N PRO A 194 -11.22 -14.12 9.41
CA PRO A 194 -11.62 -12.91 8.69
C PRO A 194 -10.37 -12.08 8.33
N PRO A 195 -10.39 -11.35 7.20
CA PRO A 195 -9.29 -10.47 6.82
C PRO A 195 -8.99 -9.51 7.96
N LEU A 196 -7.71 -9.17 8.13
CA LEU A 196 -7.28 -8.14 9.07
C LEU A 196 -6.57 -7.01 8.34
N VAL A 197 -6.54 -5.85 8.97
CA VAL A 197 -5.78 -4.70 8.51
C VAL A 197 -4.62 -4.53 9.47
N MET A 198 -3.39 -4.63 8.95
CA MET A 198 -2.18 -4.29 9.70
C MET A 198 -1.60 -3.00 9.14
N GLY A 199 -1.27 -2.07 10.02
CA GLY A 199 -0.73 -0.77 9.66
C GLY A 199 0.51 -0.40 10.46
N ILE A 200 1.25 0.57 9.94
CA ILE A 200 2.29 1.30 10.68
C ILE A 200 1.71 2.66 11.07
N PHE A 201 1.61 2.88 12.37
CA PHE A 201 1.22 4.16 12.93
C PHE A 201 2.45 5.07 13.02
N LYS A 202 2.48 6.15 12.22
CA LYS A 202 3.69 6.90 11.86
C LYS A 202 4.42 7.49 13.05
N TYR A 203 3.69 8.02 14.03
CA TYR A 203 4.29 8.83 15.08
C TYR A 203 5.30 8.04 15.92
N TYR A 204 4.93 6.80 16.24
CA TYR A 204 5.81 5.87 16.94
C TYR A 204 6.46 4.86 16.00
N SER A 205 6.10 4.91 14.71
CA SER A 205 6.39 3.89 13.70
C SER A 205 6.13 2.47 14.25
N LYS A 206 4.99 2.28 14.93
CA LYS A 206 4.59 1.03 15.56
C LYS A 206 3.58 0.27 14.71
N LEU A 207 3.61 -1.05 14.84
CA LEU A 207 2.63 -1.91 14.21
C LEU A 207 1.32 -1.85 14.98
N VAL A 208 0.23 -1.65 14.25
CA VAL A 208 -1.14 -1.71 14.75
C VAL A 208 -1.94 -2.65 13.89
N PHE A 209 -2.96 -3.29 14.46
CA PHE A 209 -3.89 -4.09 13.69
C PHE A 209 -5.33 -3.94 14.17
N CYS A 210 -6.26 -4.18 13.26
CA CYS A 210 -7.68 -4.30 13.57
C CYS A 210 -8.33 -5.34 12.63
N ARG A 211 -9.52 -5.80 13.01
CA ARG A 211 -10.38 -6.57 12.13
C ARG A 211 -11.42 -5.62 11.53
N PRO A 212 -11.64 -5.61 10.20
CA PRO A 212 -12.73 -4.88 9.58
C PRO A 212 -14.08 -5.36 10.11
N ASN A 213 -15.04 -4.44 10.24
CA ASN A 213 -16.42 -4.78 10.55
C ASN A 213 -17.08 -5.32 9.28
N LEU A 214 -17.08 -6.64 9.10
CA LEU A 214 -17.64 -7.30 7.91
C LEU A 214 -19.13 -7.63 8.05
N GLU A 215 -19.65 -7.66 9.28
CA GLU A 215 -21.05 -7.97 9.57
C GLU A 215 -21.69 -6.84 10.36
N GLU A 216 -23.00 -6.65 10.19
CA GLU A 216 -23.88 -5.84 11.05
C GLU A 216 -24.05 -6.48 12.44
N GLU A 217 -23.02 -7.15 12.98
CA GLU A 217 -22.98 -7.49 14.39
C GLU A 217 -22.80 -6.20 15.19
N GLN A 218 -23.93 -5.58 15.53
CA GLN A 218 -24.08 -4.30 16.22
C GLN A 218 -23.41 -4.23 17.61
N ASN A 219 -22.59 -5.20 18.02
CA ASN A 219 -21.98 -5.24 19.36
C ASN A 219 -20.50 -5.64 19.43
N ALA A 220 -19.81 -5.95 18.32
CA ALA A 220 -18.36 -6.14 18.35
C ALA A 220 -17.65 -4.78 18.18
N THR A 221 -17.30 -4.12 19.28
CA THR A 221 -16.44 -2.93 19.23
C THR A 221 -15.04 -3.34 18.77
N THR A 222 -14.79 -3.31 17.46
CA THR A 222 -13.43 -3.46 16.94
C THR A 222 -12.63 -2.23 17.32
N SER A 223 -11.44 -2.44 17.89
CA SER A 223 -10.50 -1.38 18.25
C SER A 223 -9.14 -1.69 17.65
N TRP A 224 -8.34 -0.64 17.42
CA TRP A 224 -6.95 -0.82 17.05
C TRP A 224 -6.16 -1.39 18.22
N LYS A 225 -5.38 -2.42 17.94
CA LYS A 225 -4.46 -3.02 18.90
C LYS A 225 -3.03 -2.74 18.46
N VAL A 226 -2.20 -2.30 19.39
CA VAL A 226 -0.75 -2.11 19.16
C VAL A 226 -0.05 -3.45 19.32
N ILE A 227 0.92 -3.73 18.45
CA ILE A 227 1.72 -4.95 18.52
C ILE A 227 3.07 -4.63 19.17
N GLY A 228 3.36 -5.32 20.26
CA GLY A 228 4.61 -5.20 21.01
C GLY A 228 4.45 -4.46 22.34
N GLY A 229 5.02 -5.03 23.40
CA GLY A 229 5.17 -4.43 24.73
C GLY A 229 6.65 -4.34 25.10
N ASP A 230 7.09 -3.12 25.39
CA ASP A 230 8.20 -2.70 26.27
C ASP A 230 9.65 -3.19 26.07
N HIS A 231 9.95 -4.11 25.15
CA HIS A 231 11.32 -4.64 25.07
C HIS A 231 12.13 -4.26 23.82
N GLN A 232 11.52 -3.80 22.73
CA GLN A 232 12.27 -3.38 21.53
C GLN A 232 11.62 -2.19 20.82
N ASN A 233 12.32 -1.05 20.82
CA ASN A 233 11.87 0.21 20.23
C ASN A 233 12.24 0.32 18.74
N PHE A 234 11.77 -0.60 17.90
CA PHE A 234 11.94 -0.45 16.45
C PHE A 234 11.01 0.62 15.90
N SER A 235 11.54 1.38 14.93
CA SER A 235 10.79 2.31 14.09
C SER A 235 10.56 1.64 12.73
N TYR A 236 9.34 1.14 12.50
CA TYR A 236 8.96 0.40 11.29
C TYR A 236 8.76 1.28 10.05
N GLU A 237 9.21 0.76 8.92
CA GLU A 237 9.27 1.46 7.65
C GLU A 237 8.35 0.91 6.57
N ASP A 238 8.30 -0.41 6.47
CA ASP A 238 7.46 -1.14 5.53
C ASP A 238 6.93 -2.42 6.18
N LEU A 239 5.83 -2.95 5.64
CA LEU A 239 5.17 -4.16 6.07
C LEU A 239 4.58 -4.90 4.86
N THR A 240 4.67 -6.22 4.87
CA THR A 240 4.11 -7.09 3.83
C THR A 240 3.51 -8.37 4.40
N TYR A 241 2.68 -9.05 3.61
CA TYR A 241 2.13 -10.36 3.95
C TYR A 241 2.82 -11.41 3.09
N TYR A 242 3.48 -12.37 3.74
CA TYR A 242 4.29 -13.37 3.06
C TYR A 242 4.09 -14.73 3.72
N LYS A 243 3.78 -15.76 2.92
CA LYS A 243 3.58 -17.16 3.36
C LYS A 243 2.75 -17.30 4.65
N GLY A 244 1.62 -16.59 4.71
CA GLY A 244 0.67 -16.70 5.81
C GLY A 244 0.95 -15.79 7.02
N LYS A 245 2.08 -15.07 7.05
CA LYS A 245 2.47 -14.20 8.17
C LYS A 245 2.73 -12.77 7.72
N PHE A 246 2.67 -11.84 8.67
CA PHE A 246 3.07 -10.46 8.44
C PHE A 246 4.54 -10.29 8.76
N TYR A 247 5.24 -9.59 7.88
CA TYR A 247 6.64 -9.21 8.03
C TYR A 247 6.69 -7.70 8.03
N ALA A 248 7.47 -7.12 8.94
CA ALA A 248 7.75 -5.69 8.95
C ALA A 248 9.25 -5.46 9.02
N ILE A 249 9.71 -4.36 8.42
CA ILE A 249 11.12 -3.96 8.42
C ILE A 249 11.29 -2.64 9.16
N SER A 250 12.30 -2.52 10.02
CA SER A 250 12.65 -1.29 10.72
C SER A 250 13.51 -0.38 9.85
N SER A 251 13.68 0.87 10.31
CA SER A 251 14.57 1.87 9.71
C SER A 251 16.04 1.47 9.83
N ASP A 252 16.38 0.62 10.80
CA ASP A 252 17.71 0.02 10.93
C ASP A 252 17.87 -1.29 10.11
N GLY A 253 16.87 -1.64 9.28
CA GLY A 253 16.90 -2.82 8.41
C GLY A 253 16.53 -4.14 9.08
N PHE A 254 16.11 -4.15 10.35
CA PHE A 254 15.68 -5.38 11.03
C PHE A 254 14.33 -5.85 10.52
N VAL A 255 14.21 -7.16 10.25
CA VAL A 255 12.92 -7.76 9.90
C VAL A 255 12.31 -8.44 11.12
N VAL A 256 11.04 -8.18 11.37
CA VAL A 256 10.25 -8.86 12.38
C VAL A 256 9.11 -9.62 11.73
N VAL A 257 8.75 -10.75 12.32
CA VAL A 257 7.57 -11.52 11.97
C VAL A 257 6.54 -11.37 13.06
N VAL A 258 5.31 -11.09 12.67
CA VAL A 258 4.18 -11.05 13.60
C VAL A 258 3.55 -12.44 13.66
N GLU A 259 3.54 -13.02 14.85
CA GLU A 259 2.95 -14.32 15.16
C GLU A 259 1.77 -14.16 16.13
N GLY A 260 0.90 -15.17 16.24
CA GLY A 260 -0.20 -15.17 17.22
C GLY A 260 -1.36 -14.20 16.93
N ILE A 261 -1.58 -13.79 15.67
CA ILE A 261 -2.67 -12.87 15.31
C ILE A 261 -4.07 -13.47 15.59
N ALA A 262 -4.18 -14.79 15.63
CA ALA A 262 -5.39 -15.50 16.04
C ALA A 262 -5.66 -15.36 17.56
N ASP A 263 -4.63 -15.24 18.38
CA ASP A 263 -4.69 -15.46 19.84
C ASP A 263 -5.00 -14.19 20.65
N SER A 264 -5.58 -13.16 20.01
CA SER A 264 -5.94 -11.85 20.58
C SER A 264 -4.80 -10.97 21.11
N LEU A 265 -3.59 -11.53 21.27
CA LEU A 265 -2.33 -10.92 21.72
C LEU A 265 -1.16 -11.32 20.79
N PRO A 266 -1.05 -10.74 19.58
CA PRO A 266 0.05 -11.06 18.68
C PRO A 266 1.40 -10.62 19.26
N VAL A 267 2.42 -11.42 19.01
CA VAL A 267 3.80 -11.18 19.46
C VAL A 267 4.68 -10.98 18.24
N THR A 268 5.66 -10.08 18.35
CA THR A 268 6.71 -9.95 17.33
C THR A 268 7.86 -10.87 17.67
N ARG A 269 8.30 -11.65 16.68
CA ARG A 269 9.56 -12.36 16.73
C ARG A 269 10.53 -11.67 15.78
N VAL A 270 11.66 -11.24 16.32
CA VAL A 270 12.71 -10.62 15.51
C VAL A 270 13.42 -11.71 14.73
N ILE A 271 13.59 -11.46 13.43
CA ILE A 271 14.53 -12.19 12.61
C ILE A 271 15.69 -11.22 12.38
N ASP A 272 16.66 -11.26 13.29
CA ASP A 272 17.85 -10.42 13.19
C ASP A 272 18.72 -10.94 12.06
N ILE A 273 18.52 -10.35 10.89
CA ILE A 273 19.34 -10.59 9.71
C ILE A 273 19.78 -9.22 9.23
N ARG A 274 20.63 -8.59 10.02
CA ARG A 274 21.46 -7.52 9.47
C ARG A 274 22.37 -8.15 8.41
N ASN A 275 22.38 -7.57 7.22
CA ASN A 275 23.57 -7.71 6.41
C ASN A 275 24.73 -7.06 7.16
N SER A 276 25.96 -7.31 6.71
CA SER A 276 27.07 -6.38 6.89
C SER A 276 26.83 -5.10 6.08
N ASP A 277 25.65 -4.49 6.23
CA ASP A 277 25.33 -3.20 5.66
C ASP A 277 26.38 -2.22 6.21
N PRO A 278 27.06 -1.43 5.36
CA PRO A 278 28.04 -0.47 5.83
C PRO A 278 27.39 0.38 6.92
N ILE A 279 28.07 0.60 8.04
CA ILE A 279 27.54 1.36 9.19
C ILE A 279 26.99 2.73 8.75
N GLU A 280 27.53 3.28 7.66
CA GLU A 280 27.12 4.52 7.01
C GLU A 280 25.73 4.44 6.31
N ALA A 281 25.24 3.27 5.93
CA ALA A 281 23.93 3.07 5.28
C ALA A 281 22.74 3.13 6.27
N LEU A 282 22.99 3.01 7.57
CA LEU A 282 21.94 2.89 8.60
C LEU A 282 21.06 4.14 8.77
N PHE A 283 21.47 5.30 8.25
CA PHE A 283 20.73 6.56 8.45
C PHE A 283 20.26 7.24 7.15
N TRP A 284 20.56 6.67 5.99
CA TRP A 284 20.27 7.27 4.68
C TRP A 284 19.60 6.32 3.69
N CYS A 285 19.12 5.17 4.18
CA CYS A 285 18.44 4.20 3.36
C CYS A 285 16.96 4.09 3.72
N LYS A 286 16.15 3.85 2.71
CA LYS A 286 14.74 3.52 2.81
C LYS A 286 14.56 2.04 2.49
N TYR A 287 13.92 1.29 3.38
CA TYR A 287 13.68 -0.13 3.19
C TYR A 287 12.26 -0.43 2.70
N TYR A 288 12.17 -1.42 1.82
CA TYR A 288 10.92 -2.02 1.36
C TYR A 288 10.97 -3.54 1.47
N LEU A 289 9.81 -4.16 1.72
CA LEU A 289 9.63 -5.60 1.63
C LEU A 289 8.72 -5.95 0.46
N VAL A 290 9.16 -6.88 -0.39
CA VAL A 290 8.41 -7.30 -1.58
C VAL A 290 8.42 -8.81 -1.68
N GLU A 291 7.27 -9.41 -1.96
CA GLU A 291 7.19 -10.82 -2.34
C GLU A 291 7.43 -10.94 -3.85
N LEU A 292 8.31 -11.86 -4.25
CA LEU A 292 8.59 -12.17 -5.65
C LEU A 292 8.72 -13.69 -5.82
N SER A 293 7.81 -14.29 -6.60
CA SER A 293 7.86 -15.71 -6.98
C SER A 293 8.05 -16.68 -5.79
N GLY A 294 7.42 -16.39 -4.65
CA GLY A 294 7.51 -17.20 -3.44
C GLY A 294 8.69 -16.88 -2.53
N ASP A 295 9.55 -15.91 -2.89
CA ASP A 295 10.64 -15.40 -2.08
C ASP A 295 10.31 -14.05 -1.46
N LEU A 296 10.88 -13.77 -0.29
CA LEU A 296 10.79 -12.47 0.35
C LEU A 296 12.05 -11.66 0.01
N LEU A 297 11.85 -10.49 -0.58
CA LEU A 297 12.90 -9.56 -0.91
C LEU A 297 12.91 -8.36 0.05
N LYS A 298 14.11 -7.94 0.44
CA LYS A 298 14.39 -6.62 1.03
C LYS A 298 14.98 -5.74 -0.06
N VAL A 299 14.38 -4.58 -0.30
CA VAL A 299 14.92 -3.58 -1.21
C VAL A 299 15.38 -2.37 -0.40
N MET A 300 16.62 -1.95 -0.62
CA MET A 300 17.23 -0.79 0.00
C MET A 300 17.35 0.32 -1.04
N ARG A 301 16.76 1.48 -0.77
CA ARG A 301 16.86 2.68 -1.60
C ARG A 301 17.74 3.71 -0.92
N MET A 302 18.72 4.23 -1.65
CA MET A 302 19.64 5.27 -1.18
C MET A 302 19.09 6.67 -1.52
N GLN A 303 19.66 7.71 -0.91
CA GLN A 303 19.24 9.10 -1.12
C GLN A 303 19.41 9.59 -2.58
N ASP A 304 20.36 9.01 -3.33
CA ASP A 304 20.58 9.30 -4.75
C ASP A 304 19.63 8.53 -5.69
N SER A 305 18.63 7.84 -5.12
CA SER A 305 17.66 6.99 -5.82
C SER A 305 18.29 5.78 -6.51
N THR A 306 19.46 5.32 -6.06
CA THR A 306 19.97 3.99 -6.37
C THR A 306 19.33 2.94 -5.47
N PHE A 307 19.39 1.67 -5.88
CA PHE A 307 18.75 0.57 -5.18
C PHE A 307 19.67 -0.65 -5.08
N LYS A 308 19.53 -1.39 -3.98
CA LYS A 308 20.03 -2.75 -3.82
C LYS A 308 18.90 -3.69 -3.43
N VAL A 309 18.91 -4.89 -3.99
CA VAL A 309 17.89 -5.90 -3.75
C VAL A 309 18.54 -7.09 -3.07
N PHE A 310 17.88 -7.63 -2.05
CA PHE A 310 18.33 -8.81 -1.34
C PHE A 310 17.20 -9.81 -1.20
N LYS A 311 17.51 -11.10 -1.32
CA LYS A 311 16.60 -12.22 -1.09
C LYS A 311 16.86 -12.85 0.27
N LEU A 312 15.80 -13.14 1.01
CA LEU A 312 15.89 -13.82 2.29
C LEU A 312 16.15 -15.32 2.09
N ASP A 313 17.29 -15.80 2.58
CA ASP A 313 17.46 -17.21 2.89
C ASP A 313 16.99 -17.45 4.33
N ILE A 314 15.79 -18.02 4.47
CA ILE A 314 15.20 -18.32 5.78
C ILE A 314 15.91 -19.47 6.50
N THR A 315 16.63 -20.33 5.77
CA THR A 315 17.34 -21.48 6.34
C THR A 315 18.65 -21.05 6.98
N LEU A 316 19.35 -20.13 6.32
CA LEU A 316 20.60 -19.56 6.79
C LEU A 316 20.41 -18.30 7.64
N PHE A 317 19.18 -17.78 7.70
CA PHE A 317 18.88 -16.48 8.28
C PHE A 317 19.84 -15.40 7.74
N TRP A 318 19.91 -15.29 6.41
CA TRP A 318 20.84 -14.39 5.69
C TRP A 318 20.16 -13.70 4.50
N TRP A 319 20.71 -12.55 4.07
CA TRP A 319 20.27 -11.80 2.89
C TRP A 319 21.28 -11.96 1.74
N GLU A 320 20.87 -12.64 0.67
CA GLU A 320 21.68 -12.76 -0.55
C GLU A 320 21.40 -11.60 -1.50
N GLU A 321 22.43 -10.90 -2.00
CA GLU A 321 22.25 -9.80 -2.96
C GLU A 321 21.76 -10.35 -4.31
N VAL A 322 20.70 -9.74 -4.82
CA VAL A 322 20.06 -10.09 -6.09
C VAL A 322 20.51 -9.08 -7.14
N LEU A 323 21.31 -9.55 -8.09
CA LEU A 323 21.84 -8.73 -9.18
C LEU A 323 20.89 -8.64 -10.39
N SER A 324 19.93 -9.55 -10.49
CA SER A 324 18.93 -9.56 -11.56
C SER A 324 17.58 -10.08 -11.06
N LEU A 325 16.52 -9.40 -11.49
CA LEU A 325 15.11 -9.79 -11.35
C LEU A 325 14.62 -10.54 -12.60
N ASP A 326 15.48 -10.83 -13.57
CA ASP A 326 15.15 -11.44 -14.86
C ASP A 326 13.94 -10.77 -15.54
N LYS A 327 12.88 -11.55 -15.80
CA LYS A 327 11.62 -11.11 -16.40
C LYS A 327 10.63 -10.59 -15.37
N CYS A 328 11.11 -10.00 -14.29
CA CYS A 328 10.28 -9.41 -13.25
C CYS A 328 10.61 -7.94 -13.05
N ALA A 329 9.63 -7.21 -12.53
CA ALA A 329 9.77 -5.80 -12.16
C ALA A 329 9.18 -5.57 -10.76
N LEU A 330 9.76 -4.62 -10.03
CA LEU A 330 9.30 -4.22 -8.69
C LEU A 330 8.63 -2.85 -8.75
N PHE A 331 7.61 -2.65 -7.92
CA PHE A 331 6.84 -1.42 -7.80
C PHE A 331 6.90 -0.96 -6.34
N LEU A 332 7.60 0.14 -6.10
CA LEU A 332 7.93 0.65 -4.77
C LEU A 332 7.38 2.06 -4.59
N GLY A 333 6.93 2.41 -3.39
CA GLY A 333 6.35 3.72 -3.14
C GLY A 333 5.93 3.90 -1.70
N SER A 334 5.07 4.87 -1.43
CA SER A 334 4.58 5.14 -0.07
C SER A 334 3.56 4.11 0.44
N ASN A 335 2.90 3.35 -0.45
CA ASN A 335 1.97 2.26 -0.15
C ASN A 335 2.56 0.87 -0.49
N GLN A 336 1.79 -0.20 -0.22
CA GLN A 336 2.21 -1.60 -0.38
C GLN A 336 3.04 -1.83 -1.66
N SER A 337 4.25 -2.33 -1.44
CA SER A 337 5.19 -2.69 -2.49
C SER A 337 4.79 -4.03 -3.11
N PHE A 338 4.96 -4.20 -4.42
CA PHE A 338 4.65 -5.45 -5.10
C PHE A 338 5.56 -5.71 -6.29
N SER A 339 5.51 -6.94 -6.80
CA SER A 339 6.20 -7.39 -7.99
C SER A 339 5.21 -7.85 -9.07
N LEU A 340 5.69 -7.91 -10.31
CA LEU A 340 5.00 -8.59 -11.41
C LEU A 340 6.01 -9.30 -12.33
N SER A 341 5.50 -10.30 -13.06
CA SER A 341 6.18 -10.90 -14.20
C SER A 341 5.91 -10.08 -15.46
N THR A 342 6.96 -9.61 -16.12
CA THR A 342 6.85 -8.88 -17.39
C THR A 342 6.43 -9.76 -18.55
N SER A 343 6.51 -11.09 -18.38
CA SER A 343 5.91 -12.04 -19.34
C SER A 343 4.38 -11.95 -19.34
N ASP A 344 3.76 -11.64 -18.20
CA ASP A 344 2.31 -11.45 -18.08
C ASP A 344 1.86 -10.05 -18.49
N PHE A 345 2.80 -9.10 -18.48
CA PHE A 345 2.60 -7.68 -18.77
C PHE A 345 3.68 -7.15 -19.74
N PRO A 346 3.58 -7.45 -21.05
CA PRO A 346 4.66 -7.21 -22.03
C PRO A 346 5.02 -5.73 -22.27
N GLY A 347 4.24 -4.78 -21.71
CA GLY A 347 4.61 -3.35 -21.73
C GLY A 347 5.65 -2.96 -20.67
N TYR A 348 5.79 -3.74 -19.60
CA TYR A 348 6.79 -3.50 -18.56
C TYR A 348 8.11 -4.19 -18.90
N ARG A 349 9.23 -3.58 -18.49
CA ARG A 349 10.57 -4.13 -18.75
C ARG A 349 11.07 -4.89 -17.52
N GLY A 350 11.70 -6.04 -17.75
CA GLY A 350 12.35 -6.81 -16.70
C GLY A 350 13.55 -6.07 -16.13
N ASN A 351 14.07 -6.51 -14.97
CA ASN A 351 15.18 -5.85 -14.30
C ASN A 351 14.93 -4.36 -14.01
N ARG A 352 13.67 -3.97 -13.80
CA ARG A 352 13.28 -2.60 -13.47
C ARG A 352 12.64 -2.49 -12.11
N ILE A 353 12.96 -1.40 -11.43
CA ILE A 353 12.29 -0.96 -10.21
C ILE A 353 11.57 0.35 -10.54
N TYR A 354 10.24 0.30 -10.60
CA TYR A 354 9.39 1.46 -10.76
C TYR A 354 9.11 2.03 -9.37
N PHE A 355 9.47 3.28 -9.14
CA PHE A 355 9.37 3.89 -7.81
C PHE A 355 8.64 5.23 -7.82
N THR A 356 7.90 5.50 -6.75
CA THR A 356 7.31 6.81 -6.47
C THR A 356 8.04 7.55 -5.35
N ASP A 357 7.76 8.84 -5.24
CA ASP A 357 8.28 9.71 -4.20
C ASP A 357 7.52 9.44 -2.92
N ASP A 358 8.24 8.92 -1.93
CA ASP A 358 7.74 8.65 -0.60
C ASP A 358 8.21 9.70 0.44
N ARG A 359 8.87 10.77 -0.03
CA ARG A 359 9.42 11.91 0.74
C ARG A 359 10.30 11.46 1.90
N CYS A 360 11.03 10.36 1.74
CA CYS A 360 11.92 9.85 2.78
C CYS A 360 13.12 10.78 3.02
N PHE A 361 13.52 11.56 2.00
CA PHE A 361 14.69 12.44 2.05
C PHE A 361 14.27 13.91 1.93
N LYS A 362 14.39 14.69 3.01
CA LYS A 362 13.99 16.12 3.08
C LYS A 362 14.77 17.04 2.12
N GLN A 363 15.86 16.56 1.52
CA GLN A 363 16.75 17.32 0.62
C GLN A 363 16.89 16.66 -0.77
N GLY A 364 16.02 15.70 -1.10
CA GLY A 364 16.03 15.03 -2.41
C GLY A 364 15.49 15.91 -3.54
N PRO A 365 15.75 15.57 -4.81
CA PRO A 365 15.18 16.27 -5.95
C PRO A 365 13.64 16.30 -5.84
N LEU A 366 13.01 17.41 -6.23
CA LEU A 366 11.56 17.65 -6.19
C LEU A 366 10.71 16.61 -6.97
N LEU A 367 11.36 15.70 -7.70
CA LEU A 367 10.78 14.72 -8.61
C LEU A 367 11.43 13.33 -8.41
N ASP A 368 11.36 12.81 -7.18
CA ASP A 368 11.96 11.51 -6.84
C ASP A 368 11.09 10.30 -7.25
N LYS A 369 10.64 10.31 -8.51
CA LYS A 369 9.81 9.28 -9.15
C LYS A 369 10.45 8.82 -10.46
N GLY A 370 10.43 7.53 -10.74
CA GLY A 370 11.03 7.03 -11.97
C GLY A 370 11.16 5.52 -12.05
N VAL A 371 12.07 5.10 -12.93
CA VAL A 371 12.41 3.71 -13.21
C VAL A 371 13.91 3.55 -13.04
N PHE A 372 14.31 2.68 -12.11
CA PHE A 372 15.70 2.28 -11.94
C PHE A 372 15.96 0.98 -12.70
N ASN A 373 17.06 0.94 -13.45
CA ASN A 373 17.53 -0.26 -14.12
C ASN A 373 18.56 -0.97 -13.23
N LEU A 374 18.22 -2.20 -12.81
CA LEU A 374 19.09 -3.00 -11.94
C LEU A 374 20.37 -3.50 -12.66
N GLU A 375 20.35 -3.60 -13.99
CA GLU A 375 21.49 -4.12 -14.77
C GLU A 375 22.66 -3.12 -14.88
N ASP A 376 22.34 -1.84 -15.11
CA ASP A 376 23.34 -0.79 -15.38
C ASP A 376 23.33 0.35 -14.34
N GLY A 377 22.40 0.33 -13.39
CA GLY A 377 22.28 1.32 -12.32
C GLY A 377 21.70 2.67 -12.76
N THR A 378 21.16 2.79 -13.96
CA THR A 378 20.60 4.05 -14.47
C THR A 378 19.22 4.35 -13.90
N VAL A 379 18.91 5.65 -13.76
CA VAL A 379 17.61 6.14 -13.28
C VAL A 379 16.95 6.97 -14.38
N GLU A 380 15.81 6.52 -14.90
CA GLU A 380 14.94 7.26 -15.81
C GLU A 380 13.84 7.96 -14.97
N ARG A 381 13.76 9.30 -14.99
CA ARG A 381 12.77 10.05 -14.22
C ARG A 381 11.46 10.22 -15.00
N PHE A 382 10.32 10.17 -14.32
CA PHE A 382 9.05 10.49 -14.97
C PHE A 382 8.92 11.99 -15.25
N HIS A 383 8.15 12.36 -16.28
CA HIS A 383 7.99 13.75 -16.69
C HIS A 383 7.32 14.61 -15.60
N PRO A 384 7.81 15.84 -15.31
CA PRO A 384 7.29 16.70 -14.25
C PRO A 384 5.79 16.99 -14.35
N ASP A 385 5.29 17.18 -15.57
CA ASP A 385 3.92 17.63 -15.84
C ASP A 385 2.82 16.66 -15.38
N ILE A 386 3.18 15.40 -15.17
CA ILE A 386 2.25 14.34 -14.76
C ILE A 386 1.98 14.39 -13.26
N PHE A 387 2.85 15.04 -12.47
CA PHE A 387 2.86 14.96 -11.01
C PHE A 387 3.00 16.31 -10.29
N GLN A 388 2.63 17.41 -10.95
CA GLN A 388 2.79 18.79 -10.42
C GLN A 388 2.06 19.05 -9.08
N LEU A 389 1.03 18.27 -8.76
CA LEU A 389 0.26 18.40 -7.54
C LEU A 389 0.91 17.60 -6.39
N GLU A 390 1.12 18.27 -5.26
CA GLU A 390 1.75 17.68 -4.06
C GLU A 390 0.85 16.68 -3.32
N LEU A 391 -0.48 16.78 -3.50
CA LEU A 391 -1.48 16.01 -2.77
C LEU A 391 -2.67 15.62 -3.67
N PRO A 392 -3.26 14.43 -3.50
CA PRO A 392 -2.77 13.33 -2.67
C PRO A 392 -1.45 12.74 -3.19
N ARG A 393 -0.69 12.06 -2.33
CA ARG A 393 0.57 11.42 -2.73
C ARG A 393 0.32 10.44 -3.86
N THR A 394 1.25 10.38 -4.81
CA THR A 394 1.25 9.35 -5.85
C THR A 394 1.49 7.99 -5.19
N ILE A 395 0.50 7.11 -5.30
CA ILE A 395 0.57 5.73 -4.82
C ILE A 395 0.34 4.75 -5.96
N TRP A 396 0.90 3.55 -5.84
CA TRP A 396 0.55 2.47 -6.74
C TRP A 396 -0.84 1.94 -6.36
N TYR A 397 -1.72 1.75 -7.33
CA TYR A 397 -2.91 0.95 -7.14
C TYR A 397 -2.52 -0.51 -7.28
N ALA A 398 -2.44 -1.21 -6.14
CA ALA A 398 -2.27 -2.65 -6.13
C ALA A 398 -3.66 -3.26 -6.35
N SER A 399 -4.05 -3.51 -7.60
CA SER A 399 -5.28 -4.25 -7.85
C SER A 399 -5.22 -5.62 -7.16
N GLY A 400 -6.37 -6.09 -6.72
CA GLY A 400 -6.53 -7.41 -6.13
C GLY A 400 -7.43 -8.24 -7.01
N HIS A 401 -7.77 -9.43 -6.52
CA HIS A 401 -8.81 -10.23 -7.15
C HIS A 401 -10.13 -9.43 -7.16
N PRO A 402 -10.72 -9.19 -8.33
CA PRO A 402 -11.95 -8.41 -8.48
C PRO A 402 -13.19 -9.15 -7.99
#